data_AF-W6SEM7-F1
#
_entry.id   AF-W6SEM7-F1
#
_cell.length_a   1.000
_cell.length_b   1.000
_cell.length_c   1.000
_cell.angle_alpha   90.00
_cell.angle_beta   90.00
_cell.angle_gamma   90.00
#
_symmetry.space_group_name_H-M   'P 1'
#
loop_
_entity.id
_entity.type
_entity.pdbx_description
1 polymer ?
#
loop_
_entity_poly.entity_id
_entity_poly.type
_entity_poly.pdbx_seq_one_letter_code
_entity_poly.pdbx_strand_id
1 'polypeptide(L)'
;MLRRSRKTKFNKYSTLNSSFSKRKQKKNHKPLIISSIIIFLVGFTIYIYISSKNSTNFKLNLLLASRYYEDKKFDLSLEKYKEALKVDRTNPDIIMGLTRTYIKLEKYSEAEALLNESTSLSNGEEYLNALIDLKFKQNKTMEVYDLLVSKYNDTKDSMYKELFNKYFNVTIASNKYIYKSSEKATFNLYLTDKENNILSNLDEKIEISGDNIKDFKTSKGSATFGFSGLSEATIKVSSGLIDTSAKVLCIDDIEVVGIPTTKVKVDEELEVKIQGKSNKTTKTSNKQSTNTNKTMDLSSLNNQFVLNNGTLEKYEFSNPIITFDEKVVEKIDGDNPFEFKLKAIGAGDIKLSVQWDSFTKTTNKYINPK
;
A
#
# COMPACT_ATOMS: atom_id res chain seq x y z
N MET A 1 -35.39 -11.20 39.83
CA MET A 1 -34.54 -11.70 40.92
C MET A 1 -33.86 -10.51 41.61
N LEU A 2 -34.15 -10.35 42.90
CA LEU A 2 -33.56 -9.57 44.02
C LEU A 2 -32.26 -8.77 43.73
N ARG A 3 -32.19 -7.42 43.85
CA ARG A 3 -32.20 -6.50 45.03
C ARG A 3 -31.03 -6.67 46.04
N ARG A 4 -30.17 -5.64 46.16
CA ARG A 4 -29.46 -5.09 47.37
C ARG A 4 -28.21 -4.30 46.90
N SER A 5 -28.11 -2.96 46.92
CA SER A 5 -28.22 -1.98 48.00
C SER A 5 -27.43 -2.34 49.26
N ARG A 6 -26.25 -1.72 49.44
CA ARG A 6 -25.58 -1.57 50.74
C ARG A 6 -25.10 -0.12 50.91
N LYS A 7 -25.93 0.63 51.62
CA LYS A 7 -25.54 1.78 52.44
C LYS A 7 -24.85 1.24 53.70
N THR A 8 -23.71 1.81 54.08
CA THR A 8 -23.11 1.75 55.43
C THR A 8 -21.91 2.70 55.43
N LYS A 9 -21.59 3.52 56.43
CA LYS A 9 -22.25 4.00 57.64
C LYS A 9 -21.42 5.25 58.01
N PHE A 10 -22.10 6.37 58.21
CA PHE A 10 -21.52 7.57 58.81
C PHE A 10 -21.06 7.24 60.23
N ASN A 11 -19.76 7.35 60.53
CA ASN A 11 -19.26 7.33 61.90
C ASN A 11 -19.09 8.77 62.39
N LYS A 12 -19.98 9.11 63.31
CA LYS A 12 -20.12 10.36 64.05
C LYS A 12 -19.31 10.20 65.34
N TYR A 13 -18.13 10.80 65.41
CA TYR A 13 -17.40 11.03 66.67
C TYR A 13 -17.41 12.54 66.91
N SER A 14 -18.38 13.05 67.66
CA SER A 14 -18.29 13.29 69.11
C SER A 14 -17.17 14.28 69.46
N THR A 15 -17.57 15.54 69.46
CA THR A 15 -16.89 16.70 70.02
C THR A 15 -16.54 16.49 71.49
N LEU A 16 -15.26 16.28 71.80
CA LEU A 16 -14.73 16.43 73.16
C LEU A 16 -13.89 17.70 73.18
N ASN A 17 -14.56 18.75 73.64
CA ASN A 17 -14.04 20.09 73.83
C ASN A 17 -13.30 20.12 75.18
N SER A 18 -12.03 19.74 75.19
CA SER A 18 -11.16 19.96 76.36
C SER A 18 -10.40 21.27 76.17
N SER A 19 -10.80 22.27 76.93
CA SER A 19 -10.18 23.59 77.10
C SER A 19 -8.78 23.47 77.71
N PHE A 20 -7.79 23.10 76.89
CA PHE A 20 -6.38 23.27 77.24
C PHE A 20 -5.96 24.72 76.97
N SER A 21 -5.58 25.41 78.04
CA SER A 21 -5.05 26.76 78.03
C SER A 21 -3.83 26.87 77.09
N LYS A 22 -3.97 27.70 76.06
CA LYS A 22 -2.91 28.01 75.09
C LYS A 22 -1.79 28.82 75.77
N ARG A 23 -0.89 28.16 76.49
CA ARG A 23 0.48 28.70 76.65
C ARG A 23 1.14 28.63 75.27
N LYS A 24 1.23 29.77 74.57
CA LYS A 24 2.04 29.95 73.36
C LYS A 24 3.51 29.77 73.74
N GLN A 25 3.97 28.53 73.90
CA GLN A 25 5.39 28.21 73.81
C GLN A 25 5.82 28.53 72.40
N LYS A 26 6.57 29.63 72.25
CA LYS A 26 7.25 30.03 71.02
C LYS A 26 8.35 28.98 70.78
N LYS A 27 7.97 27.82 70.25
CA LYS A 27 8.89 26.73 69.93
C LYS A 27 9.89 27.28 68.91
N ASN A 28 11.15 27.35 69.29
CA ASN A 28 12.23 27.69 68.37
C ASN A 28 12.34 26.53 67.36
N HIS A 29 11.68 26.64 66.21
CA HIS A 29 11.71 25.65 65.12
C HIS A 29 13.01 25.69 64.30
N LYS A 30 13.88 26.67 64.55
CA LYS A 30 15.16 26.85 63.85
C LYS A 30 16.07 25.61 63.80
N PRO A 31 16.31 24.86 64.91
CA PRO A 31 17.18 23.66 64.85
C PRO A 31 16.57 22.50 64.05
N LEU A 32 15.24 22.37 63.99
CA LEU A 32 14.59 21.34 63.18
C LEU A 32 14.71 21.62 61.68
N ILE A 33 14.63 22.88 61.27
CA ILE A 33 14.82 23.29 59.88
C ILE A 33 16.27 23.05 59.44
N ILE A 34 17.25 23.38 60.28
CA ILE A 34 18.67 23.17 59.98
C ILE A 34 19.01 21.69 59.82
N SER A 35 18.50 20.82 60.70
CA SER A 35 18.71 19.36 60.60
C SER A 35 18.14 18.76 59.31
N SER A 36 16.93 19.20 58.92
CA SER A 36 16.29 18.77 57.67
C SER A 36 17.13 19.14 56.43
N ILE A 37 17.68 20.36 56.40
CA ILE A 37 18.55 20.82 55.31
C ILE A 37 19.81 19.97 55.21
N ILE A 38 20.43 19.62 56.35
CA ILE A 38 21.65 18.79 56.37
C ILE A 38 21.36 17.38 55.83
N ILE A 39 20.26 16.75 56.24
CA ILE A 39 19.86 15.43 55.72
C ILE A 39 19.62 15.49 54.22
N PHE A 40 18.95 16.54 53.73
CA PHE A 40 18.72 16.73 52.30
C PHE A 40 20.04 16.90 51.54
N LEU A 41 20.99 17.68 52.04
CA LEU A 41 22.30 17.88 51.41
C LEU A 41 23.15 16.59 51.39
N VAL A 42 23.14 15.80 52.46
CA VAL A 42 23.82 14.50 52.50
C VAL A 42 23.16 13.50 51.54
N GLY A 43 21.82 13.44 51.52
CA GLY A 43 21.09 12.60 50.57
C GLY A 43 21.35 13.02 49.11
N PHE A 44 21.39 14.33 48.84
CA PHE A 44 21.64 14.90 47.52
C PHE A 44 23.07 14.63 47.03
N THR A 45 24.07 14.72 47.91
CA THR A 45 25.47 14.40 47.55
C THR A 45 25.67 12.91 47.29
N ILE A 46 25.07 12.02 48.08
CA ILE A 46 25.06 10.57 47.81
C ILE A 46 24.34 10.27 46.48
N TYR A 47 23.21 10.92 46.23
CA TYR A 47 22.47 10.80 44.97
C TYR A 47 23.31 11.24 43.76
N ILE A 48 23.99 12.40 43.84
CA ILE A 48 24.90 12.87 42.78
C ILE A 48 26.05 11.89 42.58
N TYR A 49 26.65 11.37 43.65
CA TYR A 49 27.75 10.42 43.57
C TYR A 49 27.34 9.11 42.86
N ILE A 50 26.19 8.54 43.24
CA ILE A 50 25.63 7.34 42.59
C ILE A 50 25.29 7.63 41.13
N SER A 51 24.65 8.77 40.85
CA SER A 51 24.27 9.19 39.50
C SER A 51 25.49 9.42 38.60
N SER A 52 26.55 10.01 39.13
CA SER A 52 27.82 10.25 38.41
C SER A 52 28.53 8.94 38.04
N LYS A 53 28.61 8.00 38.97
CA LYS A 53 29.20 6.67 38.71
C LYS A 53 28.39 5.89 37.67
N ASN A 54 27.06 5.94 37.76
CA ASN A 54 26.18 5.27 36.80
C ASN A 54 26.29 5.90 35.40
N SER A 55 26.38 7.23 35.29
CA SER A 55 26.54 7.92 34.00
C SER A 55 27.88 7.62 33.33
N THR A 56 28.97 7.52 34.10
CA THR A 56 30.30 7.19 33.57
C THR A 56 30.35 5.75 33.06
N ASN A 57 29.85 4.81 33.86
CA ASN A 57 29.77 3.40 33.46
C ASN A 57 28.84 3.18 32.26
N PHE A 58 27.75 3.95 32.19
CA PHE A 58 26.83 3.93 31.05
C PHE A 58 27.52 4.28 29.73
N LYS A 59 28.20 5.44 29.68
CA LYS A 59 28.90 5.88 28.46
C LYS A 59 30.02 4.91 28.07
N LEU A 60 30.76 4.40 29.07
CA LEU A 60 31.81 3.42 28.85
C LEU A 60 31.24 2.11 28.27
N ASN A 61 30.14 1.59 28.83
CA ASN A 61 29.51 0.37 28.36
C ASN A 61 28.96 0.52 26.94
N LEU A 62 28.32 1.65 26.62
CA LEU A 62 27.85 1.94 25.26
C LEU A 62 29.02 1.98 24.26
N LEU A 63 30.12 2.65 24.60
CA LEU A 63 31.31 2.74 23.75
C LEU A 63 32.00 1.38 23.57
N LEU A 64 32.15 0.60 24.65
CA LEU A 64 32.69 -0.76 24.59
C LEU A 64 31.82 -1.67 23.75
N ALA A 65 30.49 -1.58 23.89
CA ALA A 65 29.55 -2.38 23.11
C ALA A 65 29.70 -2.10 21.61
N SER A 66 29.70 -0.81 21.22
CA SER A 66 29.93 -0.40 19.84
C SER A 66 31.30 -0.88 19.32
N ARG A 67 32.37 -0.75 20.12
CA ARG A 67 33.69 -1.27 19.73
C ARG A 67 33.70 -2.79 19.54
N TYR A 68 33.08 -3.54 20.44
CA TYR A 68 32.96 -4.99 20.29
C TYR A 68 32.13 -5.39 19.07
N TYR A 69 31.10 -4.62 18.74
CA TYR A 69 30.31 -4.84 17.52
C TYR A 69 31.17 -4.67 16.26
N GLU A 70 31.93 -3.56 16.17
CA GLU A 70 32.84 -3.30 15.03
C GLU A 70 33.94 -4.38 14.92
N ASP A 71 34.45 -4.85 16.06
CA ASP A 71 35.41 -5.96 16.16
C ASP A 71 34.78 -7.34 15.85
N LYS A 72 33.47 -7.40 15.52
CA LYS A 72 32.68 -8.62 15.30
C LYS A 72 32.61 -9.56 16.51
N LYS A 73 32.90 -9.06 17.71
CA LYS A 73 32.77 -9.77 18.99
C LYS A 73 31.34 -9.61 19.52
N PHE A 74 30.38 -10.19 18.80
CA PHE A 74 28.96 -9.91 19.01
C PHE A 74 28.44 -10.32 20.39
N ASP A 75 28.95 -11.40 21.00
CA ASP A 75 28.54 -11.79 22.35
C ASP A 75 28.96 -10.76 23.41
N LEU A 76 30.19 -10.23 23.31
CA LEU A 76 30.68 -9.18 24.21
C LEU A 76 29.95 -7.86 23.97
N SER A 77 29.66 -7.53 22.70
CA SER A 77 28.81 -6.40 22.33
C SER A 77 27.44 -6.50 23.01
N LEU A 78 26.81 -7.68 22.92
CA LEU A 78 25.49 -7.93 23.48
C LEU A 78 25.48 -7.72 24.99
N GLU A 79 26.48 -8.24 25.70
CA GLU A 79 26.63 -8.05 27.14
C GLU A 79 26.70 -6.57 27.51
N LYS A 80 27.58 -5.80 26.84
CA LYS A 80 27.80 -4.39 27.16
C LYS A 80 26.63 -3.50 26.80
N TYR A 81 25.96 -3.77 25.69
CA TYR A 81 24.71 -3.07 25.39
C TYR A 81 23.61 -3.40 26.41
N LYS A 82 23.48 -4.66 26.88
CA LYS A 82 22.52 -5.01 27.95
C LYS A 82 22.83 -4.30 29.27
N GLU A 83 24.10 -4.11 29.60
CA GLU A 83 24.48 -3.31 30.77
C GLU A 83 24.13 -1.83 30.60
N ALA A 84 24.34 -1.25 29.42
CA ALA A 84 23.95 0.12 29.12
C ALA A 84 22.42 0.31 29.17
N LEU A 85 21.65 -0.65 28.63
CA LEU A 85 20.18 -0.64 28.62
C LEU A 85 19.58 -0.61 30.05
N LYS A 86 20.27 -1.17 31.05
CA LYS A 86 19.81 -1.13 32.45
C LYS A 86 19.77 0.30 33.00
N VAL A 87 20.60 1.20 32.47
CA VAL A 87 20.69 2.60 32.91
C VAL A 87 19.74 3.48 32.13
N ASP A 88 19.71 3.36 30.81
CA ASP A 88 18.78 4.07 29.93
C ASP A 88 18.14 3.11 28.94
N ARG A 89 16.84 2.84 29.14
CA ARG A 89 16.05 1.90 28.33
C ARG A 89 15.52 2.51 27.04
N THR A 90 15.60 3.83 26.91
CA THR A 90 14.99 4.59 25.82
C THR A 90 16.01 5.15 24.84
N ASN A 91 17.31 4.95 25.13
CA ASN A 91 18.39 5.43 24.31
C ASN A 91 18.41 4.74 22.93
N PRO A 92 18.32 5.50 21.82
CA PRO A 92 18.27 4.94 20.48
C PRO A 92 19.54 4.20 20.07
N ASP A 93 20.71 4.68 20.47
CA ASP A 93 21.98 4.03 20.14
C ASP A 93 22.08 2.62 20.76
N ILE A 94 21.52 2.45 21.96
CA ILE A 94 21.48 1.15 22.65
C ILE A 94 20.48 0.23 21.98
N ILE A 95 19.25 0.70 21.73
CA ILE A 95 18.21 -0.12 21.12
C ILE A 95 18.64 -0.59 19.72
N MET A 96 19.14 0.33 18.89
CA MET A 96 19.62 0.00 17.54
C MET A 96 20.90 -0.86 17.58
N GLY A 97 21.82 -0.56 18.50
CA GLY A 97 23.02 -1.37 18.72
C GLY A 97 22.71 -2.80 19.13
N LEU A 98 21.79 -3.00 20.09
CA LEU A 98 21.28 -4.31 20.50
C LEU A 98 20.60 -5.02 19.36
N THR A 99 19.70 -4.35 18.65
CA THR A 99 18.96 -4.91 17.52
C THR A 99 19.93 -5.44 16.46
N ARG A 100 20.91 -4.63 16.05
CA ARG A 100 21.95 -5.04 15.10
C ARG A 100 22.77 -6.22 15.63
N THR A 101 23.14 -6.18 16.92
CA THR A 101 23.89 -7.26 17.56
C THR A 101 23.09 -8.57 17.59
N TYR A 102 21.80 -8.52 17.95
CA TYR A 102 20.90 -9.68 17.91
C TYR A 102 20.77 -10.24 16.49
N ILE A 103 20.61 -9.39 15.48
CA ILE A 103 20.57 -9.81 14.07
C ILE A 103 21.85 -10.52 13.65
N LYS A 104 23.03 -10.02 14.08
CA LYS A 104 24.34 -10.66 13.79
C LYS A 104 24.52 -12.00 14.50
N LEU A 105 23.85 -12.19 15.62
CA LEU A 105 23.80 -13.45 16.36
C LEU A 105 22.64 -14.36 15.92
N GLU A 106 21.90 -13.99 14.87
CA GLU A 106 20.70 -14.70 14.37
C GLU A 106 19.58 -14.84 15.43
N LYS A 107 19.62 -14.00 16.48
CA LYS A 107 18.62 -13.90 17.55
C LYS A 107 17.47 -13.00 17.13
N TYR A 108 16.79 -13.42 16.07
CA TYR A 108 15.79 -12.64 15.38
C TYR A 108 14.55 -12.34 16.24
N SER A 109 14.13 -13.30 17.07
CA SER A 109 13.01 -13.14 18.01
C SER A 109 13.25 -12.02 19.02
N GLU A 110 14.47 -11.95 19.57
CA GLU A 110 14.84 -10.95 20.56
C GLU A 110 14.99 -9.56 19.94
N ALA A 111 15.52 -9.47 18.71
CA ALA A 111 15.55 -8.24 17.95
C ALA A 111 14.13 -7.71 17.66
N GLU A 112 13.24 -8.59 17.22
CA GLU A 112 11.85 -8.26 16.93
C GLU A 112 11.10 -7.79 18.18
N ALA A 113 11.23 -8.51 19.30
CA ALA A 113 10.62 -8.13 20.57
C ALA A 113 11.10 -6.74 21.06
N LEU A 114 12.41 -6.51 21.00
CA LEU A 114 13.01 -5.24 21.41
C LEU A 114 12.48 -4.06 20.56
N LEU A 115 12.41 -4.24 19.24
CA LEU A 115 11.90 -3.21 18.33
C LEU A 115 10.42 -2.94 18.54
N ASN A 116 9.60 -4.00 18.70
CA ASN A 116 8.17 -3.87 18.97
C ASN A 116 7.89 -3.02 20.21
N GLU A 117 8.59 -3.29 21.32
CA GLU A 117 8.49 -2.48 22.55
C GLU A 117 8.92 -1.03 22.33
N SER A 118 9.91 -0.82 21.46
CA SER A 118 10.53 0.49 21.22
C SER A 118 9.73 1.38 20.24
N THR A 119 8.85 0.82 19.40
CA THR A 119 8.05 1.60 18.41
C THR A 119 7.17 2.69 19.02
N SER A 120 6.92 2.64 20.33
CA SER A 120 6.14 3.65 21.06
C SER A 120 6.96 4.86 21.56
N LEU A 121 8.28 4.83 21.41
CA LEU A 121 9.20 5.89 21.86
C LEU A 121 9.29 7.05 20.85
N SER A 122 9.98 8.13 21.20
CA SER A 122 10.19 9.30 20.32
C SER A 122 10.80 8.95 18.96
N ASN A 123 11.67 7.95 18.93
CA ASN A 123 12.30 7.42 17.72
C ASN A 123 11.50 6.26 17.10
N GLY A 124 10.19 6.20 17.38
CA GLY A 124 9.30 5.10 17.00
C GLY A 124 9.34 4.75 15.51
N GLU A 125 9.42 5.76 14.64
CA GLU A 125 9.53 5.57 13.19
C GLU A 125 10.83 4.86 12.78
N GLU A 126 11.96 5.19 13.40
CA GLU A 126 13.24 4.53 13.13
C GLU A 126 13.19 3.05 13.51
N TYR A 127 12.61 2.75 14.69
CA TYR A 127 12.44 1.37 15.14
C TYR A 127 11.44 0.59 14.29
N LEU A 128 10.37 1.24 13.82
CA LEU A 128 9.41 0.64 12.91
C LEU A 128 10.07 0.28 11.58
N ASN A 129 10.89 1.17 11.01
CA ASN A 129 11.66 0.87 9.80
C ASN A 129 12.61 -0.32 10.02
N ALA A 130 13.33 -0.34 11.13
CA ALA A 130 14.21 -1.47 11.46
C ALA A 130 13.44 -2.79 11.63
N LEU A 131 12.22 -2.74 12.17
CA LEU A 131 11.36 -3.91 12.34
C LEU A 131 10.86 -4.44 10.98
N ILE A 132 10.48 -3.53 10.08
CA ILE A 132 10.08 -3.86 8.72
C ILE A 132 11.25 -4.55 7.99
N ASP A 133 12.45 -3.95 8.03
CA ASP A 133 13.65 -4.53 7.43
C ASP A 133 13.97 -5.92 7.99
N LEU A 134 13.83 -6.09 9.31
CA LEU A 134 14.01 -7.37 9.98
C LEU A 134 13.01 -8.42 9.49
N LYS A 135 11.72 -8.07 9.37
CA LYS A 135 10.67 -8.98 8.89
C LYS A 135 10.88 -9.36 7.43
N PHE A 136 11.31 -8.43 6.57
CA PHE A 136 11.67 -8.75 5.19
C PHE A 136 12.84 -9.73 5.11
N LYS A 137 13.87 -9.57 5.94
CA LYS A 137 14.97 -10.55 6.03
C LYS A 137 14.52 -11.95 6.46
N GLN A 138 13.43 -12.04 7.21
CA GLN A 138 12.82 -13.30 7.63
C GLN A 138 11.80 -13.86 6.61
N ASN A 139 11.65 -13.23 5.43
CA ASN A 139 10.61 -13.54 4.45
C ASN A 139 9.18 -13.42 4.98
N LYS A 140 8.96 -12.60 6.01
CA LYS A 140 7.65 -12.36 6.65
C LYS A 140 6.92 -11.16 6.04
N THR A 141 6.84 -11.13 4.72
CA THR A 141 6.29 -9.99 3.96
C THR A 141 4.84 -9.67 4.34
N MET A 142 3.99 -10.69 4.51
CA MET A 142 2.58 -10.47 4.87
C MET A 142 2.41 -9.95 6.30
N GLU A 143 3.31 -10.29 7.23
CA GLU A 143 3.27 -9.70 8.57
C GLU A 143 3.60 -8.21 8.54
N VAL A 144 4.44 -7.76 7.59
CA VAL A 144 4.69 -6.32 7.37
C VAL A 144 3.44 -5.63 6.84
N TYR A 145 2.75 -6.24 5.86
CA TYR A 145 1.48 -5.75 5.36
C TYR A 145 0.46 -5.58 6.51
N ASP A 146 0.24 -6.64 7.29
CA ASP A 146 -0.72 -6.64 8.40
C ASP A 146 -0.35 -5.60 9.47
N LEU A 147 0.94 -5.49 9.80
CA LEU A 147 1.44 -4.48 10.75
C LEU A 147 1.11 -3.07 10.30
N LEU A 148 1.41 -2.72 9.06
CA LEU A 148 1.18 -1.37 8.52
C LEU A 148 -0.32 -1.07 8.44
N VAL A 149 -1.12 -2.00 7.93
CA VAL A 149 -2.58 -1.84 7.81
C VAL A 149 -3.23 -1.70 9.18
N SER A 150 -2.87 -2.55 10.16
CA SER A 150 -3.39 -2.46 11.53
C SER A 150 -3.05 -1.10 12.15
N LYS A 151 -1.78 -0.70 12.10
CA LYS A 151 -1.33 0.57 12.68
C LYS A 151 -1.99 1.78 12.03
N TYR A 152 -2.14 1.78 10.70
CA TYR A 152 -2.88 2.82 10.00
C TYR A 152 -4.35 2.84 10.40
N ASN A 153 -4.99 1.68 10.53
CA ASN A 153 -6.39 1.63 10.92
C ASN A 153 -6.63 2.14 12.33
N ASP A 154 -5.70 1.90 13.26
CA ASP A 154 -5.79 2.37 14.64
C ASP A 154 -5.52 3.87 14.79
N THR A 155 -4.55 4.40 14.04
CA THR A 155 -4.03 5.77 14.24
C THR A 155 -4.48 6.78 13.19
N LYS A 156 -4.81 6.30 11.98
CA LYS A 156 -5.01 7.09 10.75
C LYS A 156 -3.83 8.00 10.39
N ASP A 157 -2.64 7.68 10.89
CA ASP A 157 -1.42 8.45 10.64
C ASP A 157 -0.91 8.20 9.21
N SER A 158 -0.66 9.29 8.46
CA SER A 158 -0.18 9.24 7.08
C SER A 158 1.20 8.59 6.94
N MET A 159 2.02 8.60 7.99
CA MET A 159 3.33 7.93 8.01
C MET A 159 3.21 6.45 7.63
N TYR A 160 2.20 5.72 8.14
CA TYR A 160 2.01 4.30 7.78
C TYR A 160 1.61 4.12 6.32
N LYS A 161 0.91 5.11 5.73
CA LYS A 161 0.58 5.12 4.30
C LYS A 161 1.81 5.37 3.45
N GLU A 162 2.70 6.25 3.87
CA GLU A 162 3.98 6.47 3.20
C GLU A 162 4.87 5.23 3.26
N LEU A 163 4.96 4.58 4.43
CA LEU A 163 5.71 3.32 4.59
C LEU A 163 5.10 2.20 3.74
N PHE A 164 3.77 2.06 3.72
CA PHE A 164 3.11 1.09 2.87
C PHE A 164 3.43 1.33 1.39
N ASN A 165 3.28 2.58 0.95
CA ASN A 165 3.63 3.00 -0.41
C ASN A 165 5.13 2.98 -0.68
N LYS A 166 6.01 2.77 0.31
CA LYS A 166 7.44 2.57 0.08
C LYS A 166 7.74 1.13 -0.33
N TYR A 167 7.05 0.15 0.27
CA TYR A 167 7.36 -1.27 0.09
C TYR A 167 6.37 -2.01 -0.81
N PHE A 168 5.12 -1.56 -0.85
CA PHE A 168 4.05 -2.25 -1.53
C PHE A 168 3.41 -1.38 -2.62
N ASN A 169 2.75 -2.08 -3.53
CA ASN A 169 1.77 -1.57 -4.46
C ASN A 169 0.53 -2.47 -4.37
N VAL A 170 -0.62 -1.95 -4.77
CA VAL A 170 -1.83 -2.77 -4.93
C VAL A 170 -2.28 -2.68 -6.38
N THR A 171 -2.37 -3.85 -7.01
CA THR A 171 -2.71 -3.98 -8.42
C THR A 171 -4.03 -4.69 -8.57
N ILE A 172 -4.96 -4.04 -9.28
CA ILE A 172 -6.16 -4.70 -9.80
C ILE A 172 -5.75 -5.31 -11.14
N ALA A 173 -5.75 -6.64 -11.24
CA ALA A 173 -5.44 -7.31 -12.49
C ALA A 173 -6.66 -8.04 -13.03
N SER A 174 -6.72 -8.07 -14.35
CA SER A 174 -7.81 -8.61 -15.15
C SER A 174 -7.23 -9.54 -16.21
N ASN A 175 -8.01 -10.53 -16.64
CA ASN A 175 -7.63 -11.32 -17.81
C ASN A 175 -7.75 -10.53 -19.12
N LYS A 176 -8.58 -9.48 -19.16
CA LYS A 176 -8.76 -8.58 -20.31
C LYS A 176 -9.09 -7.16 -19.82
N TYR A 177 -8.76 -6.16 -20.63
CA TYR A 177 -9.18 -4.76 -20.37
C TYR A 177 -10.40 -4.35 -21.20
N ILE A 178 -10.68 -5.10 -22.27
CA ILE A 178 -11.79 -4.90 -23.19
C ILE A 178 -12.62 -6.18 -23.20
N TYR A 179 -13.92 -6.02 -22.95
CA TYR A 179 -14.88 -7.12 -22.93
C TYR A 179 -16.01 -6.91 -23.92
N LYS A 180 -16.55 -8.00 -24.45
CA LYS A 180 -17.85 -7.97 -25.13
C LYS A 180 -18.98 -7.92 -24.11
N SER A 181 -20.14 -7.36 -24.44
CA SER A 181 -21.28 -7.33 -23.52
C SER A 181 -21.87 -8.69 -23.14
N SER A 182 -21.54 -9.73 -23.92
CA SER A 182 -21.85 -11.13 -23.60
C SER A 182 -20.83 -11.78 -22.64
N GLU A 183 -19.64 -11.19 -22.47
CA GLU A 183 -18.59 -11.71 -21.60
C GLU A 183 -18.78 -11.25 -20.15
N LYS A 184 -18.17 -12.01 -19.24
CA LYS A 184 -18.03 -11.62 -17.85
C LYS A 184 -16.59 -11.18 -17.62
N ALA A 185 -16.45 -10.02 -16.99
CA ALA A 185 -15.17 -9.50 -16.57
C ALA A 185 -14.85 -10.00 -15.17
N THR A 186 -13.62 -10.49 -14.97
CA THR A 186 -13.15 -11.04 -13.70
C THR A 186 -11.86 -10.35 -13.29
N PHE A 187 -11.85 -9.84 -12.08
CA PHE A 187 -10.74 -9.08 -11.51
C PHE A 187 -10.26 -9.74 -10.25
N ASN A 188 -8.97 -9.70 -10.01
CA ASN A 188 -8.36 -10.11 -8.77
C ASN A 188 -7.50 -8.97 -8.23
N LEU A 189 -7.48 -8.84 -6.91
CA LEU A 189 -6.70 -7.85 -6.20
C LEU A 189 -5.41 -8.50 -5.68
N TYR A 190 -4.28 -7.94 -6.09
CA TYR A 190 -2.96 -8.44 -5.71
C TYR A 190 -2.20 -7.37 -4.91
N LEU A 191 -1.56 -7.82 -3.84
CA LEU A 191 -0.45 -7.10 -3.23
C LEU A 191 0.79 -7.40 -4.07
N THR A 192 1.46 -6.35 -4.50
CA THR A 192 2.68 -6.45 -5.30
C THR A 192 3.82 -5.68 -4.64
N ASP A 193 5.05 -6.04 -4.96
CA ASP A 193 6.21 -5.23 -4.60
C ASP A 193 6.38 -4.04 -5.56
N LYS A 194 7.50 -3.31 -5.42
CA LYS A 194 7.83 -2.17 -6.29
C LYS A 194 8.15 -2.52 -7.74
N GLU A 195 8.49 -3.77 -8.00
CA GLU A 195 8.75 -4.29 -9.33
C GLU A 195 7.48 -4.91 -9.96
N ASN A 196 6.36 -4.88 -9.24
CA ASN A 196 5.07 -5.49 -9.57
C ASN A 196 5.07 -7.02 -9.52
N ASN A 197 6.00 -7.65 -8.79
CA ASN A 197 5.93 -9.07 -8.51
C ASN A 197 4.76 -9.33 -7.55
N ILE A 198 3.98 -10.37 -7.83
CA ILE A 198 2.82 -10.74 -6.99
C ILE A 198 3.33 -11.35 -5.68
N LEU A 199 2.96 -10.72 -4.56
CA LEU A 199 3.29 -11.18 -3.21
C LEU A 199 2.17 -12.02 -2.61
N SER A 200 0.92 -11.57 -2.75
CA SER A 200 -0.27 -12.28 -2.25
C SER A 200 -1.55 -11.78 -2.92
N ASN A 201 -2.59 -12.61 -2.89
CA ASN A 201 -3.96 -12.14 -3.11
C ASN A 201 -4.42 -11.37 -1.87
N LEU A 202 -5.15 -10.28 -2.09
CA LEU A 202 -5.70 -9.47 -1.02
C LEU A 202 -7.19 -9.76 -0.85
N ASP A 203 -7.63 -9.97 0.37
CA ASP A 203 -9.02 -10.34 0.70
C ASP A 203 -9.97 -9.12 0.82
N GLU A 204 -9.57 -7.97 0.29
CA GLU A 204 -10.28 -6.71 0.45
C GLU A 204 -11.59 -6.66 -0.34
N LYS A 205 -12.52 -5.84 0.16
CA LYS A 205 -13.80 -5.60 -0.52
C LYS A 205 -13.57 -4.73 -1.76
N ILE A 206 -14.00 -5.24 -2.91
CA ILE A 206 -13.97 -4.51 -4.18
C ILE A 206 -15.31 -3.82 -4.39
N GLU A 207 -15.28 -2.52 -4.67
CA GLU A 207 -16.45 -1.75 -5.05
C GLU A 207 -16.40 -1.46 -6.55
N ILE A 208 -17.51 -1.67 -7.24
CA ILE A 208 -17.59 -1.44 -8.68
C ILE A 208 -18.72 -0.46 -8.94
N SER A 209 -18.42 0.57 -9.71
CA SER A 209 -19.41 1.53 -10.19
C SER A 209 -19.30 1.70 -11.70
N GLY A 210 -20.42 1.92 -12.35
CA GLY A 210 -20.49 2.11 -13.79
C GLY A 210 -21.91 1.92 -14.30
N ASP A 211 -22.17 2.50 -15.46
CA ASP A 211 -23.44 2.29 -16.16
C ASP A 211 -23.51 0.85 -16.67
N ASN A 212 -24.72 0.29 -16.76
CA ASN A 212 -24.98 -0.99 -17.44
C ASN A 212 -24.21 -2.20 -16.86
N ILE A 213 -23.79 -2.16 -15.59
CA ILE A 213 -23.20 -3.33 -14.92
C ILE A 213 -24.33 -4.29 -14.48
N LYS A 214 -24.16 -5.58 -14.76
CA LYS A 214 -25.11 -6.65 -14.37
C LYS A 214 -24.38 -7.85 -13.78
N ASP A 215 -25.13 -8.76 -13.17
CA ASP A 215 -24.63 -10.06 -12.67
C ASP A 215 -23.42 -9.96 -11.73
N PHE A 216 -23.35 -8.88 -10.96
CA PHE A 216 -22.23 -8.61 -10.06
C PHE A 216 -22.15 -9.64 -8.94
N LYS A 217 -20.99 -10.25 -8.81
CA LYS A 217 -20.62 -11.17 -7.74
C LYS A 217 -19.26 -10.76 -7.20
N THR A 218 -19.17 -10.64 -5.89
CA THR A 218 -17.90 -10.46 -5.21
C THR A 218 -17.59 -11.65 -4.32
N SER A 219 -16.32 -12.00 -4.29
CA SER A 219 -15.70 -12.76 -3.23
C SER A 219 -14.57 -11.92 -2.65
N LYS A 220 -13.97 -12.38 -1.55
CA LYS A 220 -12.78 -11.71 -1.00
C LYS A 220 -11.69 -11.66 -2.08
N GLY A 221 -11.23 -10.44 -2.39
CA GLY A 221 -10.17 -10.24 -3.38
C GLY A 221 -10.49 -10.47 -4.84
N SER A 222 -11.74 -10.80 -5.17
CA SER A 222 -12.13 -11.04 -6.56
C SER A 222 -13.53 -10.55 -6.84
N ALA A 223 -13.72 -10.00 -8.03
CA ALA A 223 -15.02 -9.50 -8.47
C ALA A 223 -15.29 -9.98 -9.90
N THR A 224 -16.52 -10.40 -10.14
CA THR A 224 -16.99 -10.78 -11.46
C THR A 224 -18.28 -10.04 -11.78
N PHE A 225 -18.39 -9.48 -12.98
CA PHE A 225 -19.60 -8.81 -13.45
C PHE A 225 -19.73 -8.92 -14.96
N GLY A 226 -20.94 -8.74 -15.46
CA GLY A 226 -21.22 -8.58 -16.88
C GLY A 226 -21.63 -7.15 -17.20
N PHE A 227 -21.82 -6.88 -18.49
CA PHE A 227 -22.27 -5.58 -19.00
C PHE A 227 -23.58 -5.72 -19.79
N SER A 228 -24.39 -4.68 -19.84
CA SER A 228 -25.66 -4.63 -20.61
C SER A 228 -25.61 -3.58 -21.73
N GLY A 229 -24.47 -3.45 -22.40
CA GLY A 229 -24.26 -2.52 -23.50
C GLY A 229 -22.86 -1.90 -23.50
N LEU A 230 -22.59 -1.01 -24.46
CA LEU A 230 -21.45 -0.09 -24.43
C LEU A 230 -21.40 0.65 -23.08
N SER A 231 -20.34 0.42 -22.30
CA SER A 231 -20.22 0.96 -20.94
C SER A 231 -18.79 0.96 -20.44
N GLU A 232 -18.53 1.89 -19.52
CA GLU A 232 -17.28 1.96 -18.77
C GLU A 232 -17.61 1.60 -17.33
N ALA A 233 -16.84 0.66 -16.78
CA ALA A 233 -16.88 0.35 -15.37
C ALA A 233 -15.60 0.88 -14.72
N THR A 234 -15.76 1.61 -13.62
CA THR A 234 -14.66 1.94 -12.71
C THR A 234 -14.71 0.98 -11.54
N ILE A 235 -13.64 0.22 -11.39
CA ILE A 235 -13.41 -0.65 -10.24
C ILE A 235 -12.61 0.17 -9.24
N LYS A 236 -13.13 0.33 -8.03
CA LYS A 236 -12.46 1.01 -6.93
C LYS A 236 -12.27 0.05 -5.77
N VAL A 237 -11.08 0.08 -5.20
CA VAL A 237 -10.79 -0.62 -3.96
C VAL A 237 -10.33 0.44 -2.97
N SER A 238 -11.15 0.66 -1.95
CA SER A 238 -10.87 1.59 -0.86
C SER A 238 -10.98 0.84 0.47
N SER A 239 -9.84 0.38 0.99
CA SER A 239 -9.78 -0.32 2.28
C SER A 239 -8.52 0.04 3.04
N GLY A 240 -8.68 0.74 4.16
CA GLY A 240 -7.56 1.19 5.00
C GLY A 240 -6.53 1.99 4.20
N LEU A 241 -5.35 1.40 4.02
CA LEU A 241 -4.21 1.97 3.29
C LEU A 241 -4.37 1.94 1.77
N ILE A 242 -5.28 1.12 1.28
CA ILE A 242 -5.47 0.83 -0.13
C ILE A 242 -6.48 1.80 -0.70
N ASP A 243 -6.06 2.56 -1.69
CA ASP A 243 -6.93 3.40 -2.51
C ASP A 243 -6.45 3.28 -3.96
N THR A 244 -7.06 2.36 -4.70
CA THR A 244 -6.69 2.10 -6.10
C THR A 244 -7.93 1.97 -6.95
N SER A 245 -7.80 2.33 -8.23
CA SER A 245 -8.89 2.19 -9.18
C SER A 245 -8.38 1.73 -10.54
N ALA A 246 -9.21 0.96 -11.22
CA ALA A 246 -8.99 0.53 -12.58
C ALA A 246 -10.24 0.81 -13.40
N LYS A 247 -10.05 1.17 -14.66
CA LYS A 247 -11.13 1.37 -15.63
C LYS A 247 -11.17 0.21 -16.59
N VAL A 248 -12.38 -0.20 -16.95
CA VAL A 248 -12.64 -1.33 -17.83
C VAL A 248 -13.68 -0.91 -18.85
N LEU A 249 -13.44 -1.28 -20.10
CA LEU A 249 -14.33 -0.96 -21.20
C LEU A 249 -15.08 -2.20 -21.66
N CYS A 250 -16.38 -2.02 -21.85
CA CYS A 250 -17.23 -2.97 -22.54
C CYS A 250 -17.70 -2.37 -23.85
N ILE A 251 -17.56 -3.15 -24.92
CA ILE A 251 -17.99 -2.83 -26.27
C ILE A 251 -18.94 -3.91 -26.75
N ASP A 252 -20.07 -3.52 -27.37
CA ASP A 252 -21.06 -4.51 -27.85
C ASP A 252 -20.55 -5.24 -29.08
N ASP A 253 -20.18 -4.48 -30.11
CA ASP A 253 -19.53 -4.94 -31.33
C ASP A 253 -18.61 -3.83 -31.85
N ILE A 254 -17.42 -4.22 -32.32
CA ILE A 254 -16.57 -3.34 -33.10
C ILE A 254 -16.93 -3.58 -34.56
N GLU A 255 -17.41 -2.54 -35.24
CA GLU A 255 -17.50 -2.57 -36.68
C GLU A 255 -16.36 -1.72 -37.23
N VAL A 256 -15.60 -2.29 -38.18
CA VAL A 256 -14.65 -1.50 -38.95
C VAL A 256 -15.46 -0.71 -39.97
N VAL A 257 -15.62 0.59 -39.74
CA VAL A 257 -16.40 1.46 -40.63
C VAL A 257 -15.43 2.11 -41.61
N GLY A 258 -15.69 1.94 -42.91
CA GLY A 258 -14.97 2.67 -43.94
C GLY A 258 -13.80 1.94 -44.59
N ILE A 259 -13.80 0.60 -44.65
CA ILE A 259 -12.98 -0.07 -45.68
C ILE A 259 -13.69 0.20 -47.02
N PRO A 260 -13.11 0.99 -47.94
CA PRO A 260 -13.68 1.14 -49.26
C PRO A 260 -13.73 -0.25 -49.91
N THR A 261 -14.91 -0.66 -50.38
CA THR A 261 -15.12 -1.94 -51.09
C THR A 261 -14.49 -1.95 -52.49
N THR A 262 -13.83 -0.86 -52.87
CA THR A 262 -13.14 -0.69 -54.15
C THR A 262 -11.67 -1.07 -54.03
N LYS A 263 -11.12 -1.69 -55.08
CA LYS A 263 -9.70 -1.99 -55.22
C LYS A 263 -8.85 -0.77 -54.87
N VAL A 264 -7.98 -0.93 -53.88
CA VAL A 264 -7.06 0.10 -53.43
C VAL A 264 -5.88 0.15 -54.38
N LYS A 265 -5.49 1.35 -54.81
CA LYS A 265 -4.33 1.52 -55.70
C LYS A 265 -3.04 1.41 -54.89
N VAL A 266 -1.97 0.98 -55.57
CA VAL A 266 -0.61 1.03 -55.00
C VAL A 266 -0.31 2.47 -54.60
N ASP A 267 0.28 2.65 -53.41
CA ASP A 267 0.60 3.94 -52.77
C ASP A 267 -0.59 4.78 -52.26
N GLU A 268 -1.81 4.25 -52.27
CA GLU A 268 -2.97 4.91 -51.65
C GLU A 268 -2.93 4.76 -50.11
N GLU A 269 -3.05 5.89 -49.40
CA GLU A 269 -3.23 5.89 -47.95
C GLU A 269 -4.68 5.55 -47.64
N LEU A 270 -4.88 4.45 -46.91
CA LEU A 270 -6.18 4.10 -46.35
C LEU A 270 -6.31 4.65 -44.96
N GLU A 271 -7.37 5.42 -44.74
CA GLU A 271 -7.81 5.83 -43.42
C GLU A 271 -8.84 4.81 -42.92
N VAL A 272 -8.44 3.96 -41.98
CA VAL A 272 -9.35 3.02 -41.34
C VAL A 272 -9.83 3.62 -40.03
N LYS A 273 -11.15 3.85 -39.91
CA LYS A 273 -11.77 4.31 -38.67
C LYS A 273 -12.41 3.13 -37.95
N ILE A 274 -11.97 2.86 -36.72
CA ILE A 274 -12.64 1.90 -35.84
C ILE A 274 -13.66 2.64 -34.98
N GLN A 275 -14.94 2.22 -35.01
CA GLN A 275 -15.99 2.78 -34.17
C GLN A 275 -16.76 1.66 -33.43
N GLY A 276 -16.96 1.82 -32.12
CA GLY A 276 -17.82 0.93 -31.35
C GLY A 276 -19.29 1.19 -31.66
N LYS A 277 -20.05 0.15 -32.01
CA LYS A 277 -21.52 0.26 -32.16
C LYS A 277 -22.20 -0.03 -30.83
N SER A 278 -23.14 0.82 -30.43
CA SER A 278 -24.07 0.53 -29.33
C SER A 278 -25.35 -0.06 -29.92
N ASN A 279 -25.64 -1.33 -29.62
CA ASN A 279 -26.84 -2.01 -30.14
C ASN A 279 -28.08 -1.65 -29.29
N LYS A 280 -28.48 -0.38 -29.27
CA LYS A 280 -29.74 0.03 -28.64
C LYS A 280 -30.89 0.00 -29.64
N THR A 281 -31.30 -1.20 -30.06
CA THR A 281 -32.57 -1.40 -30.78
C THR A 281 -33.71 -1.62 -29.77
N THR A 282 -34.27 -0.53 -29.27
CA THR A 282 -35.61 -0.60 -28.66
C THR A 282 -36.63 -0.88 -29.77
N LYS A 283 -37.20 -2.09 -29.79
CA LYS A 283 -38.44 -2.37 -30.52
C LYS A 283 -39.58 -1.60 -29.85
N THR A 284 -39.78 -0.37 -30.28
CA THR A 284 -41.02 0.38 -30.06
C THR A 284 -41.56 0.78 -31.41
N SER A 285 -42.75 0.29 -31.73
CA SER A 285 -43.50 0.65 -32.93
C SER A 285 -43.68 2.17 -33.01
N ASN A 286 -43.26 2.75 -34.14
CA ASN A 286 -43.59 4.08 -34.64
C ASN A 286 -43.61 5.25 -33.62
N LYS A 287 -42.44 5.86 -33.43
CA LYS A 287 -42.27 7.33 -33.48
C LYS A 287 -40.79 7.68 -33.58
N GLN A 288 -40.49 8.69 -34.41
CA GLN A 288 -39.18 9.30 -34.69
C GLN A 288 -38.12 9.04 -33.61
N SER A 289 -37.14 8.20 -33.96
CA SER A 289 -35.97 7.89 -33.13
C SER A 289 -34.90 8.95 -33.38
N THR A 290 -34.51 9.66 -32.32
CA THR A 290 -33.27 10.43 -32.28
C THR A 290 -32.12 9.46 -31.99
N ASN A 291 -31.21 9.28 -32.98
CA ASN A 291 -29.93 8.61 -32.76
C ASN A 291 -29.16 9.40 -31.70
N THR A 292 -29.03 8.82 -30.50
CA THR A 292 -28.14 9.34 -29.47
C THR A 292 -26.84 8.57 -29.57
N ASN A 293 -25.88 9.14 -30.31
CA ASN A 293 -24.51 8.64 -30.32
C ASN A 293 -23.94 8.87 -28.92
N LYS A 294 -23.78 7.80 -28.13
CA LYS A 294 -23.06 7.86 -26.86
C LYS A 294 -21.57 7.77 -27.20
N THR A 295 -20.89 8.91 -27.23
CA THR A 295 -19.43 9.00 -27.30
C THR A 295 -18.84 8.62 -25.93
N MET A 296 -17.70 7.93 -25.96
CA MET A 296 -17.02 7.40 -24.77
C MET A 296 -15.59 7.93 -24.77
N ASP A 297 -15.18 8.57 -23.67
CA ASP A 297 -13.86 9.19 -23.54
C ASP A 297 -12.79 8.15 -23.21
N LEU A 298 -11.96 7.83 -24.21
CA LEU A 298 -10.86 6.85 -24.10
C LEU A 298 -9.56 7.46 -23.57
N SER A 299 -9.48 8.78 -23.35
CA SER A 299 -8.25 9.48 -22.96
C SER A 299 -7.72 9.04 -21.59
N SER A 300 -8.59 8.54 -20.71
CA SER A 300 -8.27 8.13 -19.34
C SER A 300 -7.48 6.82 -19.21
N LEU A 301 -7.26 6.09 -20.31
CA LEU A 301 -6.43 4.88 -20.34
C LEU A 301 -4.93 5.16 -20.48
N ASN A 302 -4.52 6.37 -20.89
CA ASN A 302 -3.16 6.67 -21.33
C ASN A 302 -2.08 6.64 -20.22
N ASN A 303 -2.44 6.67 -18.93
CA ASN A 303 -1.47 6.73 -17.84
C ASN A 303 -1.07 5.36 -17.25
N GLN A 304 -1.55 4.24 -17.81
CA GLN A 304 -1.21 2.89 -17.33
C GLN A 304 -0.43 2.01 -18.33
N PHE A 305 -0.16 2.52 -19.54
CA PHE A 305 0.56 1.78 -20.57
C PHE A 305 1.95 2.39 -20.81
N VAL A 306 2.99 1.73 -20.30
CA VAL A 306 4.36 1.88 -20.82
C VAL A 306 4.53 0.74 -21.84
N LEU A 307 4.38 1.06 -23.12
CA LEU A 307 4.74 0.16 -24.22
C LEU A 307 6.27 0.13 -24.32
N ASN A 308 6.88 -0.96 -23.87
CA ASN A 308 8.29 -1.23 -24.15
C ASN A 308 8.34 -2.11 -25.41
N ASN A 309 8.82 -1.54 -26.52
CA ASN A 309 9.18 -2.16 -27.80
C ASN A 309 8.52 -3.51 -28.10
N GLY A 310 7.32 -3.49 -28.70
CA GLY A 310 6.72 -4.67 -29.32
C GLY A 310 6.84 -4.60 -30.84
N THR A 311 7.66 -5.47 -31.43
CA THR A 311 7.61 -5.79 -32.87
C THR A 311 6.34 -6.58 -33.19
N LEU A 312 5.59 -6.14 -34.20
CA LEU A 312 4.49 -6.91 -34.79
C LEU A 312 5.08 -8.06 -35.61
N GLU A 313 4.90 -9.30 -35.15
CA GLU A 313 5.32 -10.47 -35.93
C GLU A 313 4.38 -10.71 -37.12
N LYS A 314 5.04 -10.93 -38.26
CA LYS A 314 4.52 -11.05 -39.62
C LYS A 314 3.64 -12.29 -39.79
N TYR A 315 2.40 -12.10 -40.26
CA TYR A 315 1.55 -13.21 -40.73
C TYR A 315 1.44 -13.22 -42.26
N GLU A 316 1.37 -14.42 -42.83
CA GLU A 316 1.38 -14.68 -44.27
C GLU A 316 0.12 -14.16 -44.96
N PHE A 317 0.33 -13.29 -45.95
CA PHE A 317 -0.72 -12.80 -46.84
C PHE A 317 -0.68 -13.57 -48.16
N SER A 318 -1.83 -14.08 -48.58
CA SER A 318 -2.08 -14.43 -49.98
C SER A 318 -2.44 -13.15 -50.77
N ASN A 319 -1.50 -12.20 -50.87
CA ASN A 319 -1.56 -10.88 -51.55
C ASN A 319 -2.74 -9.93 -51.18
N PRO A 320 -2.52 -8.60 -51.01
CA PRO A 320 -1.28 -7.83 -51.18
C PRO A 320 -0.47 -7.68 -49.87
N ILE A 321 0.82 -7.33 -50.00
CA ILE A 321 1.73 -7.01 -48.89
C ILE A 321 1.38 -5.62 -48.36
N ILE A 322 1.13 -5.51 -47.06
CA ILE A 322 0.85 -4.25 -46.34
C ILE A 322 2.04 -3.96 -45.43
N THR A 323 2.59 -2.75 -45.48
CA THR A 323 3.59 -2.28 -44.52
C THR A 323 2.94 -1.30 -43.57
N PHE A 324 3.20 -1.48 -42.29
CA PHE A 324 2.85 -0.51 -41.25
C PHE A 324 3.97 0.52 -41.20
N ASP A 325 3.61 1.80 -41.25
CA ASP A 325 4.55 2.86 -40.89
C ASP A 325 4.57 2.88 -39.35
N GLU A 326 5.72 2.57 -38.72
CA GLU A 326 5.90 2.59 -37.26
C GLU A 326 5.82 4.03 -36.74
N LYS A 327 4.61 4.60 -36.70
CA LYS A 327 4.32 5.75 -35.84
C LYS A 327 3.71 5.25 -34.56
N VAL A 328 4.55 5.26 -33.52
CA VAL A 328 4.16 5.12 -32.12
C VAL A 328 3.04 6.12 -31.82
N VAL A 329 1.90 5.62 -31.36
CA VAL A 329 0.73 6.42 -31.00
C VAL A 329 1.06 7.21 -29.73
N GLU A 330 1.43 8.48 -29.87
CA GLU A 330 1.83 9.33 -28.73
C GLU A 330 0.66 10.07 -28.05
N LYS A 331 -0.57 10.04 -28.58
CA LYS A 331 -1.71 10.69 -27.92
C LYS A 331 -3.07 10.26 -28.45
N ILE A 332 -4.01 9.99 -27.54
CA ILE A 332 -5.45 9.80 -27.82
C ILE A 332 -6.19 11.06 -27.34
N ASP A 333 -6.94 11.71 -28.23
CA ASP A 333 -7.77 12.88 -27.93
C ASP A 333 -9.25 12.54 -28.17
N GLY A 334 -10.13 13.00 -27.26
CA GLY A 334 -11.41 12.38 -26.89
C GLY A 334 -12.53 12.36 -27.94
N ASP A 335 -12.33 12.97 -29.11
CA ASP A 335 -13.36 13.11 -30.15
C ASP A 335 -13.07 12.32 -31.44
N ASN A 336 -11.89 11.71 -31.57
CA ASN A 336 -11.47 11.08 -32.82
C ASN A 336 -11.47 9.55 -32.70
N PRO A 337 -11.98 8.82 -33.72
CA PRO A 337 -11.86 7.36 -33.77
C PRO A 337 -10.39 6.94 -33.73
N PHE A 338 -10.12 5.69 -33.35
CA PHE A 338 -8.78 5.12 -33.55
C PHE A 338 -8.49 5.14 -35.05
N GLU A 339 -7.57 6.01 -35.43
CA GLU A 339 -7.11 6.19 -36.79
C GLU A 339 -5.69 5.64 -36.89
N PHE A 340 -5.51 4.66 -37.76
CA PHE A 340 -4.20 4.23 -38.20
C PHE A 340 -4.19 4.29 -39.72
N LYS A 341 -3.12 4.87 -40.26
CA LYS A 341 -2.90 4.94 -41.70
C LYS A 341 -2.23 3.66 -42.15
N LEU A 342 -2.86 2.99 -43.12
CA LEU A 342 -2.25 1.85 -43.80
C LEU A 342 -1.84 2.29 -45.19
N LYS A 343 -0.58 2.01 -45.56
CA LYS A 343 -0.11 2.25 -46.93
C LYS A 343 -0.11 0.94 -47.70
N ALA A 344 -0.91 0.87 -48.77
CA ALA A 344 -0.96 -0.30 -49.63
C ALA A 344 0.27 -0.33 -50.57
N ILE A 345 1.05 -1.40 -50.54
CA ILE A 345 2.24 -1.59 -51.39
C ILE A 345 1.94 -2.47 -52.62
N GLY A 346 0.70 -2.95 -52.75
CA GLY A 346 0.25 -3.82 -53.84
C GLY A 346 -1.26 -3.73 -54.04
N ALA A 347 -1.72 -3.94 -55.28
CA ALA A 347 -3.14 -3.97 -55.59
C ALA A 347 -3.74 -5.35 -55.22
N GLY A 348 -4.87 -5.37 -54.52
CA GLY A 348 -5.57 -6.60 -54.15
C GLY A 348 -6.74 -6.36 -53.19
N ASP A 349 -7.50 -7.41 -52.89
CA ASP A 349 -8.55 -7.35 -51.88
C ASP A 349 -7.90 -7.37 -50.50
N ILE A 350 -8.19 -6.35 -49.69
CA ILE A 350 -7.66 -6.24 -48.34
C ILE A 350 -8.66 -6.87 -47.37
N LYS A 351 -8.31 -8.01 -46.77
CA LYS A 351 -9.00 -8.52 -45.58
C LYS A 351 -8.24 -8.08 -44.33
N LEU A 352 -8.81 -7.12 -43.61
CA LEU A 352 -8.33 -6.73 -42.29
C LEU A 352 -9.01 -7.60 -41.23
N SER A 353 -8.23 -8.46 -40.58
CA SER A 353 -8.64 -9.09 -39.33
C SER A 353 -7.92 -8.38 -38.18
N VAL A 354 -8.68 -7.69 -37.33
CA VAL A 354 -8.14 -7.11 -36.10
C VAL A 354 -8.22 -8.18 -35.01
N GLN A 355 -7.07 -8.71 -34.59
CA GLN A 355 -6.97 -9.62 -33.47
C GLN A 355 -6.32 -8.88 -32.30
N TRP A 356 -7.03 -8.80 -31.16
CA TRP A 356 -6.49 -8.23 -29.93
C TRP A 356 -5.98 -9.36 -29.06
N ASP A 357 -4.66 -9.54 -29.02
CA ASP A 357 -4.05 -10.42 -28.02
C ASP A 357 -3.90 -9.66 -26.69
N SER A 358 -4.04 -10.39 -25.58
CA SER A 358 -3.95 -9.83 -24.23
C SER A 358 -2.58 -9.22 -23.97
N PHE A 359 -2.52 -7.91 -23.75
CA PHE A 359 -1.32 -7.25 -23.22
C PHE A 359 -1.09 -7.70 -21.78
N THR A 360 -0.12 -8.58 -21.57
CA THR A 360 0.51 -8.76 -20.26
C THR A 360 1.84 -8.00 -20.29
N LYS A 361 2.06 -7.11 -19.32
CA LYS A 361 3.38 -6.54 -19.09
C LYS A 361 4.26 -7.61 -18.44
N THR A 362 4.81 -8.53 -19.24
CA THR A 362 5.84 -9.47 -18.78
C THR A 362 7.21 -8.82 -18.87
N THR A 363 7.67 -8.20 -17.78
CA THR A 363 9.11 -8.06 -17.51
C THR A 363 9.60 -9.32 -16.82
N ASN A 364 9.57 -10.46 -17.52
CA ASN A 364 10.19 -11.69 -17.03
C ASN A 364 11.49 -11.93 -17.78
N LYS A 365 12.60 -11.60 -17.11
CA LYS A 365 13.89 -12.23 -17.39
C LYS A 365 13.74 -13.68 -16.93
N TYR A 366 13.73 -14.60 -17.89
CA TYR A 366 13.64 -16.04 -17.67
C TYR A 366 14.55 -16.50 -16.52
N ILE A 367 13.97 -17.06 -15.46
CA ILE A 367 14.61 -18.10 -14.65
C ILE A 367 13.64 -19.27 -14.62
N ASN A 368 14.06 -20.33 -15.32
CA ASN A 368 13.41 -21.64 -15.34
C ASN A 368 13.97 -22.47 -14.18
N PRO A 369 13.16 -22.93 -13.22
CA PRO A 369 13.51 -24.11 -12.44
C PRO A 369 12.67 -25.31 -12.91
N LYS A 370 13.40 -26.40 -13.19
CA LYS A 370 12.86 -27.75 -13.28
C LYS A 370 12.08 -28.14 -12.03
#